data_AF-A0A440MMS3-F1
#
_entry.id   AF-A0A440MMS3-F1
#
_cell.length_a   1.000
_cell.length_b   1.000
_cell.length_c   1.000
_cell.angle_alpha   90.00
_cell.angle_beta   90.00
_cell.angle_gamma   90.00
#
_symmetry.space_group_name_H-M   'P 1'
#
loop_
_entity.id
_entity.type
_entity.pdbx_description
1 polymer ?
#
loop_
_entity_poly.entity_id
_entity_poly.type
_entity_poly.pdbx_seq_one_letter_code
_entity_poly.pdbx_strand_id
1 'polypeptide(L)'
;MAVAQPGTVDAEWLAKVHKQLLADTSIQFDLPAFAQPQPPAWLKPLLDFLSQLGPYMIYLFWGAVISGAVIILFLIVLEMKGIAWRLPWRRARGEAEAQEEWRPDAAMAQILLSEADALAARGDYDEAVHLLLRRSVADIAGRLPDFLRPSLTARDIANAPSLPARPRGAFSEIARIVEAALFARRPVGAEGWQQARGAYERFAFRDAWA
;
A
#
# COMPACT_ATOMS: atom_id res chain seq x y z
N MET A 1 20.60 26.83 -33.52
CA MET A 1 20.12 27.56 -32.33
C MET A 1 21.31 28.33 -31.77
N ALA A 2 21.36 29.64 -31.97
CA ALA A 2 22.42 30.49 -31.44
C ALA A 2 22.01 30.98 -30.05
N VAL A 3 22.77 30.58 -29.02
CA VAL A 3 22.57 31.03 -27.64
C VAL A 3 23.22 32.41 -27.51
N ALA A 4 22.42 33.44 -27.21
CA ALA A 4 22.90 34.80 -27.02
C ALA A 4 23.73 34.93 -25.73
N GLN A 5 24.88 35.63 -25.81
CA GLN A 5 25.78 35.91 -24.68
C GLN A 5 25.19 37.04 -23.78
N PRO A 6 25.39 36.98 -22.45
CA PRO A 6 24.79 37.93 -21.52
C PRO A 6 25.63 39.21 -21.49
N GLY A 7 25.19 40.26 -22.17
CA GLY A 7 25.92 41.53 -22.17
C GLY A 7 25.19 42.73 -22.75
N THR A 8 24.45 42.58 -23.84
CA THR A 8 23.60 43.66 -24.41
C THR A 8 22.45 43.03 -25.16
N VAL A 9 21.43 42.56 -24.44
CA VAL A 9 20.21 42.08 -25.07
C VAL A 9 19.49 43.30 -25.64
N ASP A 10 19.32 43.33 -26.96
CA ASP A 10 18.58 44.37 -27.66
C ASP A 10 17.15 44.45 -27.11
N ALA A 11 16.77 45.64 -26.62
CA ALA A 11 15.47 45.85 -25.97
C ALA A 11 14.31 45.56 -26.92
N GLU A 12 14.49 45.81 -28.22
CA GLU A 12 13.48 45.50 -29.24
C GLU A 12 13.31 43.99 -29.44
N TRP A 13 14.42 43.23 -29.42
CA TRP A 13 14.38 41.78 -29.50
C TRP A 13 13.69 41.18 -28.27
N LEU A 14 14.01 41.66 -27.07
CA LEU A 14 13.40 41.19 -25.83
C LEU A 14 11.89 41.48 -25.81
N ALA A 15 11.48 42.68 -26.23
CA ALA A 15 10.07 43.05 -26.34
C ALA A 15 9.31 42.14 -27.33
N LYS A 16 9.96 41.78 -28.45
CA LYS A 16 9.38 40.88 -29.45
C LYS A 16 9.22 39.46 -28.92
N VAL A 17 10.24 38.90 -28.27
CA VAL A 17 10.19 37.56 -27.67
C VAL A 17 9.18 37.51 -26.53
N HIS A 18 9.13 38.53 -25.68
CA HIS A 18 8.15 38.64 -24.61
C HIS A 18 6.71 38.68 -25.16
N LYS A 19 6.47 39.43 -26.24
CA LYS A 19 5.15 39.46 -26.89
C LYS A 19 4.78 38.12 -27.52
N GLN A 20 5.74 37.39 -28.09
CA GLN A 20 5.52 36.04 -28.61
C GLN A 20 5.21 35.04 -27.48
N LEU A 21 5.90 35.14 -26.35
CA LEU A 21 5.67 34.31 -25.18
C LEU A 21 4.27 34.54 -24.61
N LEU A 22 3.85 35.79 -24.41
CA LEU A 22 2.51 36.11 -23.90
C LEU A 22 1.37 35.72 -24.87
N ALA A 23 1.66 35.60 -26.17
CA ALA A 23 0.69 35.17 -27.17
C ALA A 23 0.64 33.64 -27.33
N ASP A 24 1.54 32.90 -26.69
CA ASP A 24 1.59 31.45 -26.77
C ASP A 24 0.43 30.84 -25.97
N THR A 25 -0.54 30.29 -26.70
CA THR A 25 -1.74 29.65 -26.14
C THR A 25 -1.46 28.29 -25.51
N SER A 26 -0.26 27.73 -25.67
CA SER A 26 0.17 26.52 -24.97
C SER A 26 0.58 26.79 -23.51
N ILE A 27 0.81 28.05 -23.14
CA ILE A 27 1.24 28.46 -21.80
C ILE A 27 0.11 29.23 -21.13
N GLN A 28 -0.36 28.70 -19.99
CA GLN A 28 -1.34 29.38 -19.17
C GLN A 28 -0.65 30.48 -18.32
N PHE A 29 -0.87 31.74 -18.67
CA PHE A 29 -0.40 32.91 -17.89
C PHE A 29 -1.43 33.41 -16.86
N ASP A 30 -2.68 33.01 -17.02
CA ASP A 30 -3.77 33.42 -16.14
C ASP A 30 -4.16 32.28 -15.19
N LEU A 31 -4.19 32.54 -13.89
CA LEU A 31 -4.73 31.61 -12.90
C LEU A 31 -6.17 32.06 -12.61
N PRO A 32 -7.19 31.44 -13.25
CA PRO A 32 -8.56 31.81 -12.97
C PRO A 32 -8.86 31.57 -11.49
N ALA A 33 -9.49 32.55 -10.84
CA ALA A 33 -9.97 32.41 -9.49
C ALA A 33 -10.92 31.21 -9.40
N PHE A 34 -10.72 30.35 -8.41
CA PHE A 34 -11.56 29.17 -8.20
C PHE A 34 -13.01 29.59 -7.95
N ALA A 35 -13.91 29.30 -8.90
CA ALA A 35 -15.34 29.43 -8.71
C ALA A 35 -15.87 28.16 -8.03
N GLN A 36 -16.52 28.31 -6.87
CA GLN A 36 -17.13 27.17 -6.20
C GLN A 36 -18.22 26.57 -7.11
N PRO A 37 -18.12 25.28 -7.48
CA PRO A 37 -19.15 24.65 -8.30
C PRO A 37 -20.44 24.59 -7.50
N GLN A 38 -21.55 25.04 -8.09
CA GLN A 38 -22.86 24.85 -7.48
C GLN A 38 -23.17 23.34 -7.44
N PRO A 39 -23.81 22.84 -6.37
CA PRO A 39 -24.15 21.43 -6.27
C PRO A 39 -25.02 21.01 -7.47
N PRO A 40 -24.75 19.83 -8.06
CA PRO A 40 -25.54 19.31 -9.17
C PRO A 40 -27.03 19.27 -8.85
N ALA A 41 -27.89 19.50 -9.85
CA ALA A 41 -29.34 19.56 -9.64
C ALA A 41 -29.93 18.28 -9.02
N TRP A 42 -29.34 17.12 -9.29
CA TRP A 42 -29.76 15.83 -8.71
C TRP A 42 -29.43 15.70 -7.21
N LEU A 43 -28.46 16.48 -6.71
CA LEU A 43 -28.01 16.43 -5.32
C LEU A 43 -28.92 17.26 -4.40
N LYS A 44 -29.57 18.30 -4.94
CA LYS A 44 -30.48 19.19 -4.22
C LYS A 44 -31.56 18.45 -3.41
N PRO A 45 -32.34 17.49 -3.97
CA PRO A 45 -33.35 16.78 -3.20
C PRO A 45 -32.78 15.96 -2.03
N LEU A 46 -31.56 15.44 -2.17
CA LEU A 46 -30.89 14.70 -1.09
C LEU A 46 -30.46 15.63 0.04
N LEU A 47 -29.90 16.81 -0.30
CA LEU A 47 -29.51 17.81 0.69
C LEU A 47 -30.72 18.38 1.44
N ASP A 48 -31.81 18.64 0.72
CA ASP A 48 -33.04 19.14 1.32
C ASP A 48 -33.61 18.12 2.31
N PHE A 49 -33.66 16.85 1.94
CA PHE A 49 -34.05 15.76 2.85
C PHE A 49 -33.14 15.66 4.08
N LEU A 50 -31.82 15.72 3.89
CA LEU A 50 -30.87 15.64 5.01
C LEU A 50 -30.98 16.85 5.95
N SER A 51 -31.24 18.04 5.40
CA SER A 51 -31.45 19.26 6.18
C SER A 51 -32.72 19.17 7.04
N GLN A 52 -33.78 18.53 6.52
CA GLN A 52 -35.02 18.28 7.25
C GLN A 52 -34.82 17.25 8.37
N LEU A 53 -33.89 16.31 8.20
CA LEU A 53 -33.48 15.36 9.25
C LEU A 53 -32.53 15.96 10.29
N GLY A 54 -31.91 17.11 10.01
CA GLY A 54 -30.94 17.77 10.88
C GLY A 54 -31.39 17.89 12.35
N PRO A 55 -32.61 18.37 12.67
CA PRO A 55 -33.10 18.45 14.04
C PRO A 55 -33.27 17.08 14.72
N TYR A 56 -33.56 16.03 13.95
CA TYR A 56 -33.76 14.66 14.44
C TYR A 56 -32.45 13.88 14.60
N MET A 57 -31.39 14.32 13.92
CA MET A 57 -30.07 13.68 13.96
C MET A 57 -29.48 13.69 15.37
N ILE A 58 -29.80 14.70 16.19
CA ILE A 58 -29.40 14.76 17.60
C ILE A 58 -30.06 13.63 18.40
N TYR A 59 -31.35 13.38 18.21
CA TYR A 59 -32.05 12.28 18.89
C TYR A 59 -31.58 10.92 18.40
N LEU A 60 -31.32 10.76 17.10
CA LEU A 60 -30.71 9.55 16.53
C LEU A 60 -29.32 9.30 17.10
N PHE A 61 -28.48 10.33 17.23
CA PHE A 61 -27.15 10.24 17.82
C PHE A 61 -27.22 9.79 19.27
N TRP A 62 -28.04 10.44 20.10
CA TRP A 62 -28.21 10.03 21.50
C TRP A 62 -28.86 8.65 21.63
N GLY A 63 -29.79 8.30 20.74
CA GLY A 63 -30.33 6.94 20.65
C GLY A 63 -29.24 5.91 20.36
N ALA A 64 -28.34 6.20 19.41
CA ALA A 64 -27.20 5.34 19.11
C ALA A 64 -26.23 5.23 20.31
N VAL A 65 -25.91 6.35 20.97
CA VAL A 65 -25.05 6.37 22.17
C VAL A 65 -25.65 5.56 23.32
N ILE A 66 -26.94 5.76 23.61
CA ILE A 66 -27.65 5.01 24.67
C ILE A 66 -27.70 3.54 24.30
N SER A 67 -28.01 3.19 23.05
CA SER A 67 -28.03 1.80 22.61
C SER A 67 -26.65 1.14 22.74
N GLY A 68 -25.57 1.85 22.37
CA GLY A 68 -24.20 1.39 22.56
C GLY A 68 -23.85 1.18 24.03
N ALA A 69 -24.21 2.12 24.91
CA ALA A 69 -24.01 1.99 26.35
C ALA A 69 -24.77 0.79 26.93
N VAL A 70 -26.01 0.56 26.51
CA VAL A 70 -26.83 -0.60 26.90
C VAL A 70 -26.19 -1.90 26.41
N ILE A 71 -25.69 -1.94 25.17
CA ILE A 71 -24.99 -3.12 24.63
C ILE A 71 -23.73 -3.41 25.43
N ILE A 72 -22.91 -2.39 25.72
CA ILE A 72 -21.68 -2.55 26.53
C ILE A 72 -22.04 -3.08 27.92
N LEU A 73 -23.03 -2.48 28.58
CA LEU A 73 -23.49 -2.94 29.90
C LEU A 73 -24.01 -4.38 29.84
N PHE A 74 -24.78 -4.73 28.82
CA PHE A 74 -25.28 -6.07 28.59
C PHE A 74 -24.16 -7.09 28.39
N LEU A 75 -23.12 -6.74 27.62
CA LEU A 75 -21.94 -7.58 27.42
C LEU A 75 -21.16 -7.77 28.72
N ILE A 76 -21.01 -6.73 29.54
CA ILE A 76 -20.37 -6.84 30.87
C ILE A 76 -21.16 -7.79 31.78
N VAL A 77 -22.49 -7.69 31.79
CA VAL A 77 -23.35 -8.57 32.60
C VAL A 77 -23.31 -10.02 32.11
N LEU A 78 -23.24 -10.25 30.80
CA LEU A 78 -23.06 -11.57 30.19
C LEU A 78 -21.71 -12.20 30.59
N GLU A 79 -20.63 -11.41 30.53
CA GLU A 79 -19.29 -11.83 30.94
C GLU A 79 -19.26 -12.21 32.43
N MET A 80 -19.83 -11.37 33.31
CA MET A 80 -19.94 -11.64 34.74
C MET A 80 -20.74 -12.90 35.07
N LYS A 81 -21.75 -13.23 34.26
CA LYS A 81 -22.55 -14.46 34.43
C LYS A 81 -21.84 -15.73 33.96
N GLY A 82 -20.58 -15.63 33.50
CA GLY A 82 -19.81 -16.78 33.02
C GLY A 82 -20.44 -17.43 31.79
N ILE A 83 -21.36 -16.74 31.11
CA ILE A 83 -21.93 -17.17 29.84
C ILE A 83 -20.86 -16.86 28.81
N ALA A 84 -19.90 -17.78 28.70
CA ALA A 84 -18.80 -17.74 27.76
C ALA A 84 -19.36 -17.77 26.34
N TRP A 85 -19.79 -16.61 25.84
CA TRP A 85 -20.07 -16.40 24.44
C TRP A 85 -18.71 -16.42 23.75
N ARG A 86 -18.25 -17.62 23.39
CA ARG A 86 -17.08 -17.80 22.54
C ARG A 86 -17.41 -17.18 21.19
N LEU A 87 -17.22 -15.87 21.06
CA LEU A 87 -17.30 -15.16 19.79
C LEU A 87 -16.38 -15.92 18.83
N PRO A 88 -16.90 -16.50 17.72
CA PRO A 88 -16.09 -17.35 16.84
C PRO A 88 -14.88 -16.62 16.24
N TRP A 89 -14.87 -15.28 16.34
CA TRP A 89 -13.84 -14.40 15.77
C TRP A 89 -12.72 -14.08 16.76
N ARG A 90 -12.88 -14.36 18.06
CA ARG A 90 -11.83 -14.13 19.09
C ARG A 90 -10.96 -15.35 19.39
N ARG A 91 -11.24 -16.51 18.79
CA ARG A 91 -10.44 -17.73 19.01
C ARG A 91 -9.06 -17.72 18.33
N ALA A 92 -8.73 -16.66 17.59
CA ALA A 92 -7.42 -16.54 16.95
C ALA A 92 -6.39 -15.71 17.74
N ARG A 93 -6.71 -15.19 18.94
CA ARG A 93 -5.83 -14.20 19.58
C ARG A 93 -5.63 -14.28 21.10
N GLY A 94 -5.71 -15.46 21.69
CA GLY A 94 -5.32 -15.57 23.10
C GLY A 94 -5.41 -16.99 23.60
N GLU A 95 -4.26 -17.68 23.56
CA GLU A 95 -3.76 -18.71 24.48
C GLU A 95 -2.82 -19.65 23.72
N ALA A 96 -1.60 -19.17 23.52
CA ALA A 96 -0.39 -19.98 23.50
C ALA A 96 0.79 -19.02 23.70
N GLU A 97 1.03 -18.62 24.96
CA GLU A 97 2.39 -18.41 25.43
C GLU A 97 3.09 -19.77 25.42
N ALA A 98 3.50 -20.16 24.23
CA ALA A 98 4.70 -20.95 24.03
C ALA A 98 5.49 -20.14 23.01
N GLN A 99 6.81 -20.03 23.23
CA GLN A 99 7.76 -19.58 22.23
C GLN A 99 7.77 -20.60 21.07
N GLU A 100 6.67 -20.72 20.33
CA GLU A 100 6.63 -21.43 19.07
C GLU A 100 7.15 -20.47 18.01
N GLU A 101 8.43 -20.68 17.72
CA GLU A 101 9.15 -20.28 16.51
C GLU A 101 8.23 -20.34 15.29
N TRP A 102 7.58 -19.23 14.98
CA TRP A 102 6.56 -19.20 13.95
C TRP A 102 7.24 -19.22 12.57
N ARG A 103 7.18 -20.39 11.94
CA ARG A 103 7.65 -20.67 10.57
C ARG A 103 6.49 -20.44 9.59
N PRO A 104 6.72 -19.91 8.37
CA PRO A 104 5.79 -20.16 7.27
C PRO A 104 5.46 -21.64 7.21
N ASP A 105 4.21 -21.98 6.91
CA ASP A 105 3.84 -23.36 6.62
C ASP A 105 4.77 -23.88 5.53
N ALA A 106 5.73 -24.71 5.91
CA ALA A 106 6.84 -25.08 5.05
C ALA A 106 6.34 -25.78 3.77
N ALA A 107 5.18 -26.43 3.85
CA ALA A 107 4.48 -27.01 2.72
C ALA A 107 4.00 -25.94 1.72
N MET A 108 3.43 -24.84 2.22
CA MET A 108 2.94 -23.74 1.36
C MET A 108 4.10 -23.02 0.66
N ALA A 109 5.20 -22.77 1.36
CA ALA A 109 6.39 -22.16 0.76
C ALA A 109 7.05 -23.06 -0.31
N GLN A 110 7.01 -24.38 -0.13
CA GLN A 110 7.48 -25.35 -1.13
C GLN A 110 6.59 -25.40 -2.36
N ILE A 111 5.26 -25.43 -2.19
CA ILE A 111 4.30 -25.38 -3.30
C ILE A 111 4.54 -24.12 -4.13
N LEU A 112 4.69 -22.97 -3.47
CA LEU A 112 4.92 -21.72 -4.18
C LEU A 112 6.26 -21.66 -4.92
N LEU A 113 7.33 -22.21 -4.33
CA LEU A 113 8.60 -22.35 -5.02
C LEU A 113 8.48 -23.25 -6.26
N SER A 114 7.68 -24.31 -6.19
CA SER A 114 7.43 -25.18 -7.35
C SER A 114 6.67 -24.47 -8.48
N GLU A 115 5.74 -23.57 -8.15
CA GLU A 115 5.05 -22.73 -9.13
C GLU A 115 6.01 -21.73 -9.79
N ALA A 116 6.86 -21.09 -8.98
CA ALA A 116 7.87 -20.17 -9.47
C ALA A 116 8.92 -20.89 -10.35
N ASP A 117 9.30 -22.12 -9.98
CA ASP A 117 10.16 -22.99 -10.80
C ASP A 117 9.52 -23.34 -12.15
N ALA A 118 8.21 -23.62 -12.17
CA ALA A 118 7.50 -23.93 -13.39
C ALA A 118 7.44 -22.74 -14.36
N LEU A 119 7.38 -21.50 -13.84
CA LEU A 119 7.50 -20.28 -14.64
C LEU A 119 8.93 -20.09 -15.16
N ALA A 120 9.94 -20.24 -14.30
CA ALA A 120 11.34 -20.13 -14.69
C ALA A 120 11.74 -21.18 -15.74
N ALA A 121 11.20 -22.40 -15.67
CA ALA A 121 11.43 -23.46 -16.65
C ALA A 121 10.90 -23.13 -18.06
N ARG A 122 9.92 -22.22 -18.17
CA ARG A 122 9.40 -21.72 -19.45
C ARG A 122 10.21 -20.54 -20.00
N GLY A 123 11.20 -20.05 -19.24
CA GLY A 123 11.96 -18.84 -19.54
C GLY A 123 11.32 -17.56 -18.99
N ASP A 124 10.19 -17.67 -18.27
CA ASP A 124 9.45 -16.53 -17.72
C ASP A 124 10.03 -16.09 -16.36
N TYR A 125 11.32 -15.73 -16.35
CA TYR A 125 12.03 -15.38 -15.12
C TYR A 125 11.48 -14.12 -14.44
N ASP A 126 11.04 -13.13 -15.24
CA ASP A 126 10.43 -11.90 -14.70
C ASP A 126 9.18 -12.23 -13.87
N GLU A 127 8.28 -13.06 -14.43
CA GLU A 127 7.05 -13.47 -13.74
C GLU A 127 7.35 -14.34 -12.52
N ALA A 128 8.34 -15.24 -12.62
CA ALA A 128 8.77 -16.08 -11.50
C ALA A 128 9.24 -15.23 -10.31
N VAL A 129 10.09 -14.22 -10.54
CA VAL A 129 10.56 -13.32 -9.48
C VAL A 129 9.43 -12.41 -8.96
N HIS A 130 8.55 -11.91 -9.85
CA HIS A 130 7.38 -11.13 -9.44
C HIS A 130 6.42 -11.94 -8.55
N LEU A 131 6.27 -13.24 -8.80
CA LEU A 131 5.49 -14.14 -7.96
C LEU A 131 6.10 -14.26 -6.55
N LEU A 132 7.43 -14.44 -6.46
CA LEU A 132 8.14 -14.46 -5.16
C LEU A 132 7.96 -13.14 -4.40
N LEU A 133 8.08 -11.99 -5.07
CA LEU A 133 7.90 -10.68 -4.43
C LEU A 133 6.49 -10.52 -3.86
N ARG A 134 5.45 -10.81 -4.66
CA ARG A 134 4.05 -10.71 -4.23
C ARG A 134 3.80 -11.59 -3.01
N ARG A 135 4.34 -12.81 -3.02
CA ARG A 135 4.21 -13.71 -1.89
C ARG A 135 4.89 -13.18 -0.64
N SER A 136 6.13 -12.71 -0.75
CA SER A 136 6.84 -12.12 0.39
C SER A 136 6.08 -10.94 1.00
N VAL A 137 5.46 -10.09 0.18
CA VAL A 137 4.60 -8.99 0.66
C VAL A 137 3.37 -9.53 1.39
N ALA A 138 2.71 -10.56 0.87
CA ALA A 138 1.57 -11.19 1.54
C ALA A 138 1.97 -11.83 2.89
N ASP A 139 3.15 -12.47 2.95
CA ASP A 139 3.70 -13.02 4.19
C ASP A 139 4.03 -11.91 5.21
N ILE A 140 4.55 -10.76 4.76
CA ILE A 140 4.75 -9.58 5.64
C ILE A 140 3.39 -9.04 6.12
N ALA A 141 2.38 -8.99 5.25
CA ALA A 141 1.04 -8.49 5.58
C ALA A 141 0.38 -9.30 6.70
N GLY A 142 0.53 -10.63 6.65
CA GLY A 142 0.03 -11.51 7.70
C GLY A 142 0.71 -11.30 9.05
N ARG A 143 2.01 -10.91 9.04
CA ARG A 143 2.84 -10.71 10.25
C ARG A 143 2.66 -9.36 10.89
N LEU A 144 2.64 -8.33 10.05
CA LEU A 144 2.67 -6.92 10.44
C LEU A 144 1.51 -6.20 9.75
N PRO A 145 0.24 -6.51 10.12
CA PRO A 145 -0.93 -5.99 9.43
C PRO A 145 -1.05 -4.46 9.53
N ASP A 146 -0.62 -3.87 10.65
CA ASP A 146 -0.68 -2.41 10.87
C ASP A 146 0.43 -1.64 10.13
N PHE A 147 1.45 -2.35 9.65
CA PHE A 147 2.61 -1.75 8.99
C PHE A 147 2.37 -1.52 7.50
N LEU A 148 1.77 -2.48 6.79
CA LEU A 148 1.62 -2.39 5.34
C LEU A 148 0.47 -1.45 4.97
N ARG A 149 0.81 -0.41 4.19
CA ARG A 149 -0.16 0.51 3.57
C ARG A 149 -0.13 0.34 2.06
N PRO A 150 -1.27 0.51 1.35
CA PRO A 150 -1.32 0.40 -0.11
C PRO A 150 -0.37 1.34 -0.87
N SER A 151 0.07 2.43 -0.24
CA SER A 151 0.99 3.40 -0.83
C SER A 151 2.47 3.00 -0.76
N LEU A 152 2.83 1.92 -0.06
CA LEU A 152 4.23 1.53 0.12
C LEU A 152 4.75 0.77 -1.10
N THR A 153 5.94 1.16 -1.57
CA THR A 153 6.66 0.42 -2.61
C THR A 153 7.43 -0.77 -2.03
N ALA A 154 7.90 -1.68 -2.89
CA ALA A 154 8.76 -2.78 -2.48
C ALA A 154 10.03 -2.27 -1.78
N ARG A 155 10.65 -1.20 -2.29
CA ARG A 155 11.77 -0.52 -1.63
C ARG A 155 11.41 0.08 -0.27
N ASP A 156 10.23 0.68 -0.11
CA ASP A 156 9.83 1.25 1.19
C ASP A 156 9.65 0.15 2.23
N ILE A 157 9.02 -0.96 1.83
CA ILE A 157 8.84 -2.15 2.68
C ILE A 157 10.21 -2.74 3.07
N ALA A 158 11.16 -2.80 2.13
CA ALA A 158 12.50 -3.33 2.35
C ALA A 158 13.38 -2.46 3.27
N ASN A 159 13.09 -1.18 3.40
CA ASN A 159 13.84 -0.26 4.27
C ASN A 159 13.18 -0.03 5.63
N ALA A 160 12.02 -0.63 5.88
CA ALA A 160 11.27 -0.37 7.09
C ALA A 160 11.94 -0.99 8.34
N PRO A 161 12.10 -0.21 9.43
CA PRO A 161 12.70 -0.70 10.67
C PRO A 161 11.80 -1.67 11.45
N SER A 162 10.52 -1.75 11.09
CA SER A 162 9.55 -2.71 11.66
C SER A 162 9.82 -4.15 11.25
N LEU A 163 10.56 -4.38 10.16
CA LEU A 163 10.96 -5.73 9.74
C LEU A 163 12.25 -6.17 10.45
N PRO A 164 12.30 -7.40 10.99
CA PRO A 164 13.53 -7.97 11.54
C PRO A 164 14.67 -7.96 10.51
N ALA A 165 15.92 -7.79 10.98
CA ALA A 165 17.05 -7.52 10.10
C ALA A 165 17.30 -8.60 9.03
N ARG A 166 17.11 -9.88 9.39
CA ARG A 166 17.29 -11.02 8.47
C ARG A 166 16.28 -11.02 7.30
N PRO A 167 14.97 -11.03 7.52
CA PRO A 167 13.97 -11.04 6.45
C PRO A 167 13.95 -9.72 5.70
N ARG A 168 14.27 -8.59 6.35
CA ARG A 168 14.47 -7.31 5.68
C ARG A 168 15.59 -7.38 4.64
N GLY A 169 16.73 -7.98 4.98
CA GLY A 169 17.83 -8.20 4.04
C GLY A 169 17.45 -9.09 2.86
N ALA A 170 16.84 -10.25 3.14
CA ALA A 170 16.38 -11.17 2.11
C ALA A 170 15.32 -10.55 1.18
N PHE A 171 14.34 -9.85 1.72
CA PHE A 171 13.32 -9.15 0.95
C PHE A 171 13.89 -8.00 0.12
N SER A 172 14.88 -7.26 0.66
CA SER A 172 15.56 -6.20 -0.08
C SER A 172 16.28 -6.71 -1.33
N GLU A 173 16.84 -7.92 -1.29
CA GLU A 173 17.47 -8.54 -2.45
C GLU A 173 16.44 -8.83 -3.56
N ILE A 174 15.31 -9.43 -3.20
CA ILE A 174 14.20 -9.72 -4.14
C ILE A 174 13.66 -8.43 -4.75
N ALA A 175 13.37 -7.43 -3.90
CA ALA A 175 12.86 -6.13 -4.34
C ALA A 175 13.81 -5.45 -5.34
N ARG A 176 15.13 -5.45 -5.07
CA ARG A 176 16.12 -4.85 -5.96
C ARG A 176 16.17 -5.52 -7.35
N ILE A 177 16.02 -6.85 -7.40
CA ILE A 177 16.02 -7.61 -8.66
C ILE A 177 14.77 -7.24 -9.48
N VAL A 178 13.60 -7.24 -8.85
CA VAL A 178 12.35 -6.85 -9.51
C VAL A 178 12.37 -5.40 -9.98
N GLU A 179 12.84 -4.48 -9.14
CA GLU A 179 12.91 -3.06 -9.50
C GLU A 179 13.88 -2.80 -10.65
N ALA A 180 15.01 -3.50 -10.71
CA ALA A 180 15.92 -3.43 -11.84
C ALA A 180 15.24 -3.92 -13.14
N ALA A 181 14.45 -4.99 -13.06
CA ALA A 181 13.71 -5.50 -14.22
C ALA A 181 12.62 -4.54 -14.68
N LEU A 182 11.82 -4.05 -13.75
CA LEU A 182 10.68 -3.18 -14.03
C LEU A 182 11.11 -1.78 -14.50
N PHE A 183 12.11 -1.17 -13.85
CA PHE A 183 12.48 0.23 -14.09
C PHE A 183 13.70 0.40 -14.99
N ALA A 184 14.68 -0.51 -14.95
CA ALA A 184 15.90 -0.38 -15.75
C ALA A 184 15.82 -1.11 -17.11
N ARG A 185 14.67 -1.71 -17.46
CA ARG A 185 14.47 -2.55 -18.66
C ARG A 185 15.55 -3.64 -18.80
N ARG A 186 16.01 -4.18 -17.68
CA ARG A 186 16.98 -5.28 -17.64
C ARG A 186 16.23 -6.56 -17.30
N PRO A 187 15.88 -7.42 -18.28
CA PRO A 187 15.12 -8.62 -18.00
C PRO A 187 15.85 -9.48 -16.96
N VAL A 188 15.10 -10.12 -16.07
CA VAL A 188 15.64 -11.09 -15.14
C VAL A 188 16.16 -12.26 -15.96
N GLY A 189 17.47 -12.50 -15.91
CA GLY A 189 18.07 -13.71 -16.48
C GLY A 189 18.03 -14.87 -15.48
N ALA A 190 18.50 -16.05 -15.92
CA ALA A 190 18.63 -17.23 -15.05
C ALA A 190 19.43 -16.94 -13.77
N GLU A 191 20.48 -16.12 -13.83
CA GLU A 191 21.25 -15.69 -12.65
C GLU A 191 20.41 -14.85 -11.68
N GLY A 192 19.62 -13.90 -12.20
CA GLY A 192 18.73 -13.06 -11.39
C GLY A 192 17.62 -13.89 -10.73
N TRP A 193 17.11 -14.89 -11.45
CA TRP A 193 16.16 -15.86 -10.90
C TRP A 193 16.77 -16.66 -9.74
N GLN A 194 17.96 -17.26 -9.92
CA GLN A 194 18.61 -18.04 -8.86
C GLN A 194 18.91 -17.20 -7.62
N GLN A 195 19.31 -15.93 -7.81
CA GLN A 195 19.51 -14.99 -6.71
C GLN A 195 18.22 -14.70 -5.95
N ALA A 196 17.12 -14.42 -6.66
CA ALA A 196 15.82 -14.16 -6.06
C ALA A 196 15.25 -15.38 -5.33
N ARG A 197 15.40 -16.58 -5.91
CA ARG A 197 15.01 -17.85 -5.29
C ARG A 197 15.74 -18.06 -3.96
N GLY A 198 17.07 -17.96 -3.98
CA GLY A 198 17.88 -18.13 -2.77
C GLY A 198 17.56 -17.09 -1.69
N ALA A 199 17.22 -15.86 -2.10
CA ALA A 199 16.74 -14.82 -1.18
C ALA A 199 15.37 -15.19 -0.58
N TYR A 200 14.43 -15.70 -1.37
CA TYR A 200 13.14 -16.16 -0.88
C TYR A 200 13.27 -17.34 0.09
N GLU A 201 14.15 -18.30 -0.19
CA GLU A 201 14.43 -19.41 0.74
C GLU A 201 14.98 -18.92 2.09
N ARG A 202 15.87 -17.91 2.08
CA ARG A 202 16.34 -17.27 3.32
C ARG A 202 15.24 -16.51 4.05
N PHE A 203 14.30 -15.92 3.32
CA PHE A 203 13.14 -15.24 3.87
C PHE A 203 12.12 -16.22 4.49
N ALA A 204 11.91 -17.39 3.86
CA ALA A 204 10.84 -18.33 4.20
C ALA A 204 11.27 -19.47 5.14
N PHE A 205 12.46 -20.06 4.99
CA PHE A 205 12.79 -21.32 5.68
C PHE A 205 13.84 -21.20 6.79
N ARG A 206 14.68 -20.17 6.76
CA ARG A 206 15.61 -19.94 7.87
C ARG A 206 14.84 -19.32 9.05
N ASP A 207 15.38 -19.43 10.26
CA ASP A 207 14.95 -18.72 11.47
C ASP A 207 15.18 -17.19 11.32
N ALA A 208 14.74 -16.63 10.19
CA ALA A 208 14.87 -15.25 9.80
C ALA A 208 13.95 -14.39 10.68
N TRP A 209 12.84 -14.98 11.11
CA TRP A 209 11.78 -14.31 11.84
C TRP A 209 11.69 -14.69 13.31
N ALA A 210 12.70 -15.41 13.80
CA ALA A 210 12.93 -15.66 15.21
C ALA A 210 13.50 -14.41 15.92
#